data_AF-B7RVL1-F1
#
_entry.id   AF-B7RVL1-F1
#
_cell.length_a   1.000
_cell.length_b   1.000
_cell.length_c   1.000
_cell.angle_alpha   90.00
_cell.angle_beta   90.00
_cell.angle_gamma   90.00
#
_symmetry.space_group_name_H-M   'P 1'
#
loop_
_entity.id
_entity.type
_entity.pdbx_description
1 polymer ?
#
loop_
_entity_poly.entity_id
_entity_poly.type
_entity_poly.pdbx_seq_one_letter_code
_entity_poly.pdbx_strand_id
1 'polypeptide(L)'
;MDREQIHDWVQIIGIFAVVLSLLFVGYEIKQSRDIAVAQMYQQRAELDISMRSLWIPDEELWKIRQMMGEEKDFSRLSNFERETLLLAKGNNVIYWEANHYLYEQGLLSQEHWDVSLRSMDNQAASHELFHHYWAEMRWEFRDGFRQVVDNIFAKHGITFE
;
A
#
# COMPACT_ATOMS: atom_id res chain seq x y z
N MET A 1 -47.77 38.54 -7.28
CA MET A 1 -46.43 38.48 -6.65
C MET A 1 -45.81 39.84 -6.90
N ASP A 2 -45.57 40.61 -5.84
CA ASP A 2 -45.07 41.98 -5.98
C ASP A 2 -43.59 41.99 -6.39
N ARG A 3 -43.17 43.08 -7.04
CA ARG A 3 -41.80 43.26 -7.53
C ARG A 3 -40.76 43.13 -6.41
N GLU A 4 -41.13 43.56 -5.21
CA GLU A 4 -40.32 43.42 -3.99
C GLU A 4 -40.17 41.95 -3.57
N GLN A 5 -41.24 41.17 -3.59
CA GLN A 5 -41.18 39.73 -3.31
C GLN A 5 -40.26 39.00 -4.29
N ILE A 6 -40.33 39.35 -5.58
CA ILE A 6 -39.45 38.76 -6.60
C ILE A 6 -37.98 39.09 -6.32
N HIS A 7 -37.70 40.34 -5.94
CA HIS A 7 -36.34 40.78 -5.60
C HIS A 7 -35.77 40.00 -4.40
N ASP A 8 -36.57 39.84 -3.34
CA ASP A 8 -36.14 39.11 -2.13
C ASP A 8 -35.84 37.63 -2.44
N TRP A 9 -36.67 36.98 -3.27
CA TRP A 9 -36.43 35.61 -3.73
C TRP A 9 -35.15 35.48 -4.55
N VAL A 10 -34.89 36.41 -5.46
CA VAL A 10 -33.65 36.43 -6.25
C VAL A 10 -32.42 36.59 -5.34
N GLN A 11 -32.51 37.45 -4.33
CA GLN A 11 -31.43 37.64 -3.37
C GLN A 11 -31.14 36.38 -2.54
N ILE A 12 -32.19 35.71 -2.04
CA ILE A 12 -32.05 34.46 -1.30
C ILE A 12 -31.40 33.38 -2.17
N ILE A 13 -31.85 33.22 -3.42
CA ILE A 13 -31.27 32.27 -4.37
C ILE A 13 -29.80 32.62 -4.66
N GLY A 14 -29.48 33.90 -4.80
CA GLY A 14 -28.11 34.36 -5.01
C GLY A 14 -27.18 33.98 -3.85
N ILE A 15 -27.60 34.22 -2.61
CA ILE A 15 -26.84 33.82 -1.42
C ILE A 15 -26.69 32.29 -1.37
N PHE A 16 -27.76 31.54 -1.66
CA PHE A 16 -27.72 30.09 -1.66
C PHE A 16 -26.77 29.53 -2.74
N ALA A 17 -26.75 30.13 -3.92
CA ALA A 17 -25.83 29.77 -5.01
C ALA A 17 -24.36 30.01 -4.61
N VAL A 18 -24.07 31.11 -3.90
CA VAL A 18 -22.71 31.39 -3.37
C VAL A 18 -22.33 30.39 -2.28
N VAL A 19 -23.24 30.03 -1.38
CA VAL A 19 -22.95 29.02 -0.35
C VAL A 19 -22.68 27.66 -0.98
N LEU A 20 -23.50 27.23 -1.95
CA LEU A 20 -23.31 25.98 -2.68
C LEU A 20 -21.98 25.95 -3.44
N SER A 21 -21.59 27.06 -4.09
CA SER A 21 -20.32 27.11 -4.81
C SER A 21 -19.12 26.99 -3.87
N LEU A 22 -19.18 27.63 -2.70
CA LEU A 22 -18.13 27.50 -1.67
C LEU A 22 -18.03 26.07 -1.11
N LEU A 23 -19.15 25.39 -0.90
CA LEU A 23 -19.15 23.99 -0.47
C LEU A 23 -18.50 23.08 -1.51
N PHE A 24 -18.80 23.30 -2.79
CA PHE A 24 -18.21 22.54 -3.89
C PHE A 24 -16.70 22.76 -3.98
N VAL A 25 -16.23 24.02 -3.90
CA VAL A 25 -14.80 24.34 -3.87
C VAL A 25 -14.10 23.70 -2.67
N GLY A 26 -14.74 23.74 -1.49
CA GLY A 26 -14.20 23.08 -0.29
C GLY A 26 -14.06 21.57 -0.47
N TYR A 27 -15.01 20.93 -1.14
CA TYR A 27 -14.95 19.52 -1.49
C TYR A 27 -13.83 19.21 -2.49
N GLU A 28 -13.69 19.99 -3.56
CA GLU A 28 -12.60 19.82 -4.54
C GLU A 28 -11.21 20.00 -3.91
N ILE A 29 -11.05 20.97 -3.01
CA ILE A 29 -9.77 21.18 -2.28
C ILE A 29 -9.46 19.97 -1.39
N LYS A 30 -10.46 19.43 -0.69
CA LYS A 30 -10.29 18.20 0.11
C LYS A 30 -9.85 17.04 -0.79
N GLN A 31 -10.58 16.80 -1.88
CA GLN A 31 -10.27 15.72 -2.81
C GLN A 31 -8.85 15.85 -3.39
N SER A 32 -8.46 17.07 -3.79
CA SER A 32 -7.12 17.37 -4.29
C SER A 32 -6.04 17.08 -3.25
N ARG A 33 -6.28 17.47 -2.00
CA ARG A 33 -5.37 17.16 -0.88
C ARG A 33 -5.24 15.65 -0.67
N ASP A 34 -6.34 14.92 -0.66
CA ASP A 34 -6.33 13.46 -0.41
C ASP A 34 -5.55 12.73 -1.52
N ILE A 35 -5.73 13.14 -2.79
CA ILE A 35 -4.94 12.65 -3.92
C ILE A 35 -3.45 12.99 -3.76
N ALA A 36 -3.11 14.22 -3.38
CA ALA A 36 -1.72 14.63 -3.21
C ALA A 36 -1.01 13.82 -2.11
N VAL A 37 -1.69 13.56 -0.99
CA VAL A 37 -1.13 12.71 0.09
C VAL A 37 -0.94 11.27 -0.41
N ALA A 38 -1.89 10.73 -1.16
CA ALA A 38 -1.79 9.39 -1.74
C ALA A 38 -0.62 9.28 -2.74
N GLN A 39 -0.43 10.27 -3.60
CA GLN A 39 0.73 10.35 -4.50
C GLN A 39 2.04 10.42 -3.73
N MET A 40 2.10 11.23 -2.66
CA MET A 40 3.28 11.32 -1.82
C MET A 40 3.59 9.97 -1.14
N TYR A 41 2.57 9.22 -0.73
CA TYR A 41 2.74 7.88 -0.17
C TYR A 41 3.33 6.90 -1.20
N GLN A 42 2.79 6.89 -2.42
CA GLN A 42 3.32 6.07 -3.52
C GLN A 42 4.76 6.45 -3.87
N GLN A 43 5.07 7.74 -3.97
CA GLN A 43 6.44 8.22 -4.22
C GLN A 43 7.42 7.78 -3.13
N ARG A 44 7.00 7.80 -1.85
CA ARG A 44 7.84 7.28 -0.76
C ARG A 44 8.09 5.78 -0.90
N ALA A 45 7.07 5.00 -1.25
CA ALA A 45 7.23 3.57 -1.50
C ALA A 45 8.17 3.30 -2.70
N GLU A 46 8.03 4.06 -3.79
CA GLU A 46 8.91 3.98 -4.95
C GLU A 46 10.37 4.36 -4.62
N LEU A 47 10.57 5.41 -3.82
CA LEU A 47 11.90 5.80 -3.35
C LEU A 47 12.54 4.72 -2.49
N ASP A 48 11.80 4.10 -1.56
CA ASP A 48 12.35 3.01 -0.74
C ASP A 48 12.72 1.79 -1.61
N ILE A 49 11.84 1.38 -2.53
CA ILE A 49 12.11 0.29 -3.48
C ILE A 49 13.33 0.61 -4.35
N SER A 50 13.42 1.82 -4.90
CA SER A 50 14.55 2.22 -5.75
C SER A 50 15.87 2.26 -4.98
N MET A 51 15.86 2.78 -3.74
CA MET A 51 17.04 2.76 -2.87
C MET A 51 17.49 1.34 -2.55
N ARG A 52 16.56 0.41 -2.28
CA ARG A 52 16.87 -1.01 -2.04
C ARG A 52 17.45 -1.68 -3.29
N SER A 53 16.90 -1.39 -4.47
CA SER A 53 17.38 -1.96 -5.73
C SER A 53 18.80 -1.52 -6.10
N LEU A 54 19.29 -0.37 -5.61
CA LEU A 54 20.70 0.01 -5.80
C LEU A 54 21.70 -0.96 -5.14
N TRP A 55 21.27 -1.65 -4.08
CA TRP A 55 22.09 -2.61 -3.34
C TRP A 55 21.96 -4.04 -3.87
N ILE A 56 21.06 -4.29 -4.83
CA ILE A 56 20.77 -5.61 -5.38
C ILE A 56 21.10 -5.59 -6.87
N PRO A 57 22.27 -6.12 -7.30
CA PRO A 57 22.56 -6.28 -8.71
C PRO A 57 21.53 -7.23 -9.36
N ASP A 58 20.86 -6.78 -10.42
CA ASP A 58 19.81 -7.55 -11.09
C ASP A 58 20.28 -8.94 -11.55
N GLU A 59 21.53 -9.04 -12.03
CA GLU A 59 22.13 -10.30 -12.47
C GLU A 59 22.27 -11.30 -11.33
N GLU A 60 22.68 -10.84 -10.15
CA GLU A 60 22.86 -11.69 -8.96
C GLU A 60 21.51 -12.16 -8.43
N LEU A 61 20.50 -11.28 -8.36
CA LEU A 61 19.15 -11.67 -7.97
C LEU A 61 18.56 -12.74 -8.91
N TRP A 62 18.83 -12.63 -10.21
CA TRP A 62 18.39 -13.62 -11.20
C TRP A 62 19.11 -14.96 -11.04
N LYS A 63 20.43 -14.96 -10.82
CA LYS A 63 21.20 -16.19 -10.53
C LYS A 63 20.68 -16.89 -9.28
N ILE A 64 20.46 -16.14 -8.20
CA ILE A 64 19.93 -16.69 -6.94
C ILE A 64 18.55 -17.32 -7.17
N ARG A 65 17.67 -16.65 -7.93
CA ARG A 65 16.34 -17.20 -8.29
C ARG A 65 16.44 -18.47 -9.13
N GLN A 66 17.41 -18.57 -10.04
CA GLN A 66 17.64 -19.80 -10.80
C GLN A 66 18.18 -20.94 -9.92
N MET A 67 19.13 -20.64 -9.03
CA MET A 67 19.71 -21.62 -8.11
C MET A 67 18.69 -22.22 -7.15
N MET A 68 17.73 -21.39 -6.71
CA MET A 68 16.63 -21.78 -5.85
C MET A 68 15.70 -22.84 -6.47
N GLY A 69 15.61 -22.92 -7.80
CA GLY A 69 14.77 -23.88 -8.52
C GLY A 69 13.29 -23.88 -8.06
N GLU A 70 12.58 -24.98 -8.31
CA GLU A 70 11.20 -25.17 -7.83
C GLU A 70 11.13 -25.52 -6.33
N GLU A 71 12.19 -26.15 -5.79
CA GLU A 71 12.23 -26.69 -4.42
C GLU A 71 12.37 -25.61 -3.34
N LYS A 72 12.79 -24.39 -3.70
CA LYS A 72 12.95 -23.24 -2.79
C LYS A 72 13.80 -23.58 -1.53
N ASP A 73 14.86 -24.36 -1.69
CA ASP A 73 15.74 -24.76 -0.59
C ASP A 73 16.69 -23.62 -0.17
N PHE A 74 16.30 -22.86 0.84
CA PHE A 74 17.05 -21.72 1.39
C PHE A 74 18.31 -22.11 2.17
N SER A 75 18.51 -23.41 2.46
CA SER A 75 19.71 -23.90 3.16
C SER A 75 20.96 -23.86 2.27
N ARG A 76 20.76 -23.82 0.94
CA ARG A 76 21.83 -23.79 -0.07
C ARG A 76 22.36 -22.40 -0.35
N LEU A 77 21.70 -21.37 0.16
CA LEU A 77 22.08 -19.97 -0.02
C LEU A 77 23.16 -19.58 0.98
N SER A 78 24.17 -18.86 0.51
CA SER A 78 25.07 -18.10 1.37
C SER A 78 24.29 -17.00 2.11
N ASN A 79 24.88 -16.47 3.18
CA ASN A 79 24.29 -15.36 3.93
C ASN A 79 24.01 -14.15 3.01
N PHE A 80 24.93 -13.83 2.09
CA PHE A 80 24.75 -12.72 1.17
C PHE A 80 23.54 -12.90 0.23
N GLU A 81 23.35 -14.11 -0.32
CA GLU A 81 22.23 -14.41 -1.20
C GLU A 81 20.89 -14.41 -0.45
N ARG A 82 20.90 -14.88 0.81
CA ARG A 82 19.74 -14.82 1.70
C ARG A 82 19.33 -13.37 1.99
N GLU A 83 20.27 -12.52 2.38
CA GLU A 83 20.03 -11.09 2.62
C GLU A 83 19.50 -10.39 1.36
N THR A 84 20.06 -10.73 0.20
CA THR A 84 19.60 -10.18 -1.08
C THR A 84 18.14 -10.57 -1.38
N LEU A 85 17.75 -11.82 -1.13
CA LEU A 85 16.36 -12.24 -1.26
C LEU A 85 15.44 -11.61 -0.22
N LEU A 86 15.90 -11.42 1.03
CA LEU A 86 15.13 -10.74 2.07
C LEU A 86 14.84 -9.29 1.70
N LEU A 87 15.83 -8.56 1.20
CA LEU A 87 15.63 -7.19 0.69
C LEU A 87 14.64 -7.16 -0.48
N ALA A 88 14.78 -8.10 -1.43
CA ALA A 88 13.84 -8.24 -2.55
C ALA A 88 12.42 -8.62 -2.09
N LYS A 89 12.28 -9.35 -0.98
CA LYS A 89 10.97 -9.62 -0.36
C LYS A 89 10.39 -8.37 0.29
N GLY A 90 11.22 -7.57 0.96
CA GLY A 90 10.79 -6.29 1.53
C GLY A 90 10.16 -5.36 0.50
N ASN A 91 10.67 -5.33 -0.73
CA ASN A 91 10.07 -4.54 -1.82
C ASN A 91 8.60 -4.90 -2.08
N ASN A 92 8.22 -6.19 -1.99
CA ASN A 92 6.83 -6.59 -2.15
C ASN A 92 5.97 -6.12 -0.97
N VAL A 93 6.52 -6.16 0.25
CA VAL A 93 5.79 -5.75 1.45
C VAL A 93 5.54 -4.25 1.46
N ILE A 94 6.53 -3.44 1.08
CA ILE A 94 6.39 -2.00 0.88
C ILE A 94 5.31 -1.69 -0.17
N TYR A 95 5.34 -2.43 -1.28
CA TYR A 95 4.32 -2.30 -2.31
C TYR A 95 2.90 -2.62 -1.80
N TRP A 96 2.74 -3.70 -1.03
CA TRP A 96 1.44 -4.05 -0.45
C TRP A 96 0.97 -3.08 0.62
N GLU A 97 1.87 -2.55 1.45
CA GLU A 97 1.58 -1.50 2.43
C GLU A 97 1.06 -0.23 1.71
N ALA A 98 1.67 0.16 0.59
CA ALA A 98 1.19 1.26 -0.24
C ALA A 98 -0.19 0.99 -0.82
N ASN A 99 -0.43 -0.22 -1.34
CA ASN A 99 -1.76 -0.60 -1.82
C ASN A 99 -2.80 -0.57 -0.68
N HIS A 100 -2.45 -1.06 0.50
CA HIS A 100 -3.31 -1.02 1.67
C HIS A 100 -3.69 0.42 2.05
N TYR A 101 -2.71 1.34 2.07
CA TYR A 101 -2.97 2.75 2.32
C TYR A 101 -3.98 3.33 1.34
N LEU A 102 -3.79 3.09 0.04
CA LEU A 102 -4.69 3.60 -1.00
C LEU A 102 -6.09 2.99 -0.90
N TYR A 103 -6.18 1.72 -0.54
CA TYR A 103 -7.45 1.04 -0.31
C TYR A 103 -8.22 1.66 0.88
N GLU A 104 -7.55 1.92 2.01
CA GLU A 104 -8.18 2.58 3.15
C GLU A 104 -8.67 4.01 2.84
N GLN A 105 -8.00 4.71 1.92
CA GLN A 105 -8.44 6.03 1.45
C GLN A 105 -9.55 5.97 0.38
N GLY A 106 -9.98 4.78 -0.03
CA GLY A 106 -10.98 4.60 -1.10
C GLY A 106 -10.46 4.93 -2.51
N LEU A 107 -9.13 5.05 -2.67
CA LEU A 107 -8.46 5.36 -3.94
C LEU A 107 -8.03 4.11 -4.71
N LEU A 108 -8.09 2.93 -4.07
CA LEU A 108 -7.85 1.63 -4.68
C LEU A 108 -9.10 0.76 -4.55
N SER A 109 -9.50 0.09 -5.63
CA SER A 109 -10.69 -0.76 -5.62
C SER A 109 -10.50 -2.01 -4.75
N GLN A 110 -11.60 -2.55 -4.23
CA GLN A 110 -11.62 -3.83 -3.53
C GLN A 110 -11.00 -4.94 -4.37
N GLU A 111 -11.35 -5.02 -5.66
CA GLU A 111 -10.85 -6.04 -6.57
C GLU A 111 -9.31 -6.04 -6.64
N HIS A 112 -8.70 -4.85 -6.74
CA HIS A 112 -7.25 -4.73 -6.77
C HIS A 112 -6.62 -5.08 -5.41
N TRP A 113 -7.28 -4.70 -4.33
CA TRP A 113 -6.83 -5.06 -2.99
C TRP A 113 -6.88 -6.59 -2.76
N ASP A 114 -7.91 -7.26 -3.24
CA ASP A 114 -8.05 -8.71 -3.15
C ASP A 114 -6.92 -9.46 -3.87
N VAL A 115 -6.40 -8.91 -4.97
CA VAL A 115 -5.20 -9.44 -5.64
C VAL A 115 -3.98 -9.39 -4.72
N SER A 116 -3.80 -8.28 -3.99
CA SER A 116 -2.70 -8.13 -3.02
C SER A 116 -2.86 -9.11 -1.87
N LEU A 117 -4.08 -9.28 -1.33
CA LEU A 117 -4.41 -10.27 -0.30
C LEU A 117 -4.07 -11.70 -0.73
N ARG A 118 -4.45 -12.10 -1.95
CA ARG A 118 -4.10 -13.43 -2.48
C ARG A 118 -2.60 -13.63 -2.63
N SER A 119 -1.87 -12.59 -3.06
CA SER A 119 -0.42 -12.67 -3.20
C SER A 119 0.26 -12.82 -1.83
N MET A 120 -0.19 -12.05 -0.83
CA MET A 120 0.28 -12.17 0.55
C MET A 120 -0.01 -13.55 1.13
N ASP A 121 -1.24 -14.05 0.95
CA ASP A 121 -1.65 -15.37 1.43
C ASP A 121 -0.81 -16.51 0.83
N ASN A 122 -0.61 -16.49 -0.49
CA ASN A 122 0.24 -17.47 -1.17
C ASN A 122 1.70 -17.42 -0.67
N GLN A 123 2.22 -16.23 -0.37
CA GLN A 123 3.56 -16.10 0.19
C GLN A 123 3.64 -16.53 1.66
N ALA A 124 2.64 -16.20 2.47
CA ALA A 124 2.55 -16.66 3.86
C ALA A 124 2.46 -18.18 3.95
N ALA A 125 1.75 -18.83 3.03
CA ALA A 125 1.63 -20.30 3.03
C ALA A 125 2.92 -21.03 2.63
N SER A 126 3.76 -20.42 1.79
CA SER A 126 4.77 -21.17 1.02
C SER A 126 6.21 -20.65 1.07
N HIS A 127 6.48 -19.57 1.80
CA HIS A 127 7.81 -18.94 1.82
C HIS A 127 8.33 -18.64 3.23
N GLU A 128 9.26 -19.46 3.71
CA GLU A 128 10.01 -19.25 4.97
C GLU A 128 10.68 -17.86 5.03
N LEU A 129 11.24 -17.37 3.92
CA LEU A 129 11.80 -16.01 3.87
C LEU A 129 10.79 -14.92 4.18
N PHE A 130 9.53 -15.09 3.79
CA PHE A 130 8.51 -14.08 4.11
C PHE A 130 8.16 -14.11 5.60
N HIS A 131 8.17 -15.29 6.22
CA HIS A 131 7.98 -15.43 7.67
C HIS A 131 9.08 -14.71 8.41
N HIS A 132 10.33 -14.97 8.03
CA HIS A 132 11.52 -14.38 8.65
C HIS A 132 11.54 -12.86 8.46
N TYR A 133 11.37 -12.38 7.22
CA TYR A 133 11.29 -10.95 6.93
C TYR A 133 10.20 -10.26 7.76
N TRP A 134 9.01 -10.84 7.82
CA TRP A 134 7.90 -10.26 8.57
C TRP A 134 8.16 -10.24 10.07
N ALA A 135 8.69 -11.33 10.64
CA ALA A 135 9.02 -11.39 12.07
C ALA A 135 9.98 -10.27 12.50
N GLU A 136 10.97 -9.95 11.66
CA GLU A 136 11.97 -8.92 11.97
C GLU A 136 11.49 -7.50 11.69
N MET A 137 10.86 -7.29 10.52
CA MET A 137 10.62 -5.95 9.98
C MET A 137 9.20 -5.44 10.23
N ARG A 138 8.28 -6.25 10.78
CA ARG A 138 6.86 -5.85 10.90
C ARG A 138 6.65 -4.51 11.59
N TRP A 139 7.50 -4.14 12.54
CA TRP A 139 7.38 -2.92 13.34
C TRP A 139 7.62 -1.62 12.55
N GLU A 140 8.17 -1.70 11.34
CA GLU A 140 8.36 -0.55 10.44
C GLU A 140 7.05 -0.13 9.74
N PHE A 141 6.03 -0.99 9.78
CA PHE A 141 4.79 -0.86 9.01
C PHE A 141 3.63 -0.29 9.84
N ARG A 142 2.60 0.24 9.17
CA ARG A 142 1.45 0.86 9.85
C ARG A 142 0.61 -0.21 10.55
N ASP A 143 0.08 0.10 11.73
CA ASP A 143 -0.72 -0.84 12.54
C ASP A 143 -1.84 -1.54 11.77
N GLY A 144 -2.59 -0.80 10.94
CA GLY A 144 -3.66 -1.37 10.13
C GLY A 144 -3.14 -2.43 9.15
N PHE A 145 -2.03 -2.15 8.46
CA PHE A 145 -1.41 -3.11 7.55
C PHE A 145 -0.80 -4.30 8.31
N ARG A 146 -0.16 -4.05 9.46
CA ARG A 146 0.40 -5.11 10.30
C ARG A 146 -0.68 -6.11 10.70
N GLN A 147 -1.83 -5.62 11.15
CA GLN A 147 -2.97 -6.47 11.50
C GLN A 147 -3.46 -7.31 10.31
N VAL A 148 -3.51 -6.74 9.10
CA VAL A 148 -3.88 -7.50 7.89
C VAL A 148 -2.92 -8.67 7.68
N VAL A 149 -1.61 -8.41 7.68
CA VAL A 149 -0.60 -9.43 7.39
C VAL A 149 -0.53 -10.46 8.53
N ASP A 150 -0.58 -10.04 9.79
CA ASP A 150 -0.64 -10.94 10.96
C ASP A 150 -1.87 -11.86 10.89
N ASN A 151 -3.03 -11.34 10.48
CA ASN A 151 -4.23 -12.15 10.28
C ASN A 151 -4.08 -13.16 9.14
N ILE A 152 -3.31 -12.83 8.10
CA ILE A 152 -2.99 -13.79 7.03
C ILE A 152 -2.11 -14.91 7.59
N PHE A 153 -1.06 -14.58 8.33
CA PHE A 153 -0.20 -15.59 8.97
C PHE A 153 -0.95 -16.47 9.97
N ALA A 154 -1.86 -15.89 10.75
CA ALA A 154 -2.69 -16.63 11.71
C ALA A 154 -3.55 -17.70 11.03
N LYS A 155 -4.03 -17.49 9.80
CA LYS A 155 -4.74 -18.51 9.01
C LYS A 155 -3.88 -19.74 8.71
N HIS A 156 -2.57 -19.55 8.63
CA HIS A 156 -1.57 -20.59 8.41
C HIS A 156 -0.98 -21.14 9.73
N GLY A 157 -1.57 -20.77 10.88
CA GLY A 157 -1.13 -21.23 12.20
C GLY A 157 0.14 -20.56 12.72
N ILE A 158 0.53 -19.42 12.15
CA ILE A 158 1.74 -18.68 12.50
C ILE A 158 1.35 -17.40 13.23
N THR A 159 1.98 -17.16 14.39
CA THR A 159 1.74 -15.97 15.21
C THR A 159 3.08 -15.34 15.59
N PHE A 160 3.12 -14.02 15.66
CA PHE A 160 4.31 -13.26 16.04
C PHE A 160 4.00 -12.47 17.31
N GLU A 161 4.84 -12.64 18.34
CA GLU A 161 4.76 -11.91 19.61
C GLU A 161 5.16 -10.43 19.47
#